data_AF-A0A0A3J654-F1
#
_entry.id   AF-A0A0A3J654-F1
#
_cell.length_a   1.000
_cell.length_b   1.000
_cell.length_c   1.000
_cell.angle_alpha   90.00
_cell.angle_beta   90.00
_cell.angle_gamma   90.00
#
_symmetry.space_group_name_H-M   'P 1'
#
loop_
_entity.id
_entity.type
_entity.pdbx_description
1 polymer ?
#
loop_
_entity_poly.entity_id
_entity_poly.type
_entity_poly.pdbx_seq_one_letter_code
_entity_poly.pdbx_strand_id
1 'polypeptide(L)'
;MMKVKPIVRNLGRSILIFLLMVITFSYAMFQGGFVSWFLFYALIPFLLYSFLLSIVPINIQNVQREIKPFHLERGDSARVTVRFQNKTWFPLLFLTVREIDMDKQMIDKLDGQLSNIFIVGWKRNFEWTYELRNLNRGQLAFHGLEITVADFFGWAVRNRTVSDVQTFTVYPKLTHLKYQPIQMQFDHGGIESSVSIVKDTSMVTGIRDYQAGDRFSWIHWKSFAKNETLRTKEFEDRTSQHTFLCIDRTVAYNFEEIVDLAASILQSVVKNQGDISFLSYGLTRRYFPNIKTQSQFQKVIQHLATVQPDANETIYSILTKELKNLSAATFLFITSNFSEEMSHFFTKGTSVMRGAICFVVTEGNVITKRNYPNLKVIHIGREQFQNAFTEVVKP
;
A
#
# COMPACT_ATOMS: atom_id res chain seq x y z
N MET A 1 23.18 30.80 4.66
CA MET A 1 22.95 32.19 5.16
C MET A 1 21.45 32.55 5.15
N MET A 2 20.58 31.88 5.92
CA MET A 2 19.12 32.07 5.77
C MET A 2 18.29 32.08 7.09
N LYS A 3 18.92 32.33 8.25
CA LYS A 3 18.22 32.42 9.55
C LYS A 3 18.09 33.85 10.13
N VAL A 4 18.69 34.87 9.50
CA VAL A 4 18.76 36.23 10.06
C VAL A 4 17.45 37.01 9.90
N LYS A 5 16.77 36.87 8.75
CA LYS A 5 15.50 37.59 8.45
C LYS A 5 14.38 37.37 9.49
N PRO A 6 14.06 36.15 9.96
CA PRO A 6 12.97 35.96 10.92
C PRO A 6 13.33 36.47 12.34
N ILE A 7 14.60 36.35 12.75
CA ILE A 7 15.05 36.78 14.08
C ILE A 7 15.01 38.32 14.19
N VAL A 8 15.52 39.03 13.17
CA VAL A 8 15.49 40.49 13.12
C VAL A 8 14.06 41.02 13.05
N ARG A 9 13.18 40.36 12.30
CA ARG A 9 11.75 40.73 12.23
C ARG A 9 11.04 40.55 13.57
N ASN A 10 11.31 39.46 14.29
CA ASN A 10 10.70 39.20 15.59
C ASN A 10 11.24 40.14 16.68
N LEU A 11 12.53 40.48 16.61
CA LEU A 11 13.14 41.46 17.51
C LEU A 11 12.57 42.87 17.27
N GLY A 12 12.45 43.30 16.01
CA GLY A 12 11.82 44.58 15.66
C GLY A 12 10.36 44.69 16.12
N ARG A 13 9.58 43.60 15.97
CA ARG A 13 8.20 43.54 16.51
C ARG A 13 8.15 43.65 18.03
N SER A 14 9.10 43.03 18.73
CA SER A 14 9.16 43.10 20.21
C SER A 14 9.49 44.51 20.69
N ILE A 15 10.42 45.20 20.01
CA ILE A 15 10.77 46.59 20.29
C ILE A 15 9.57 47.51 20.01
N LEU A 16 8.84 47.27 18.91
CA LEU A 16 7.62 48.02 18.59
C LEU A 16 6.54 47.85 19.66
N ILE A 17 6.29 46.61 20.11
CA ILE A 17 5.32 46.33 21.19
C ILE A 17 5.73 47.04 22.48
N PHE A 18 7.03 47.01 22.82
CA PHE A 18 7.55 47.73 23.99
C PHE A 18 7.38 49.25 23.86
N LEU A 19 7.71 49.82 22.71
CA LEU A 19 7.50 51.24 22.44
C LEU A 19 6.02 51.62 22.57
N LEU A 20 5.11 50.79 22.06
CA LEU A 20 3.67 51.03 22.15
C LEU A 20 3.16 50.97 23.59
N MET A 21 3.73 50.10 24.44
CA MET A 21 3.49 50.14 25.89
C MET A 21 3.95 51.46 26.53
N VAL A 22 5.15 51.95 26.18
CA VAL A 22 5.67 53.22 26.71
C VAL A 22 4.84 54.41 26.24
N ILE A 23 4.41 54.44 24.97
CA ILE A 23 3.58 55.50 24.40
C ILE A 23 2.20 55.53 25.07
N THR A 24 1.55 54.37 25.19
CA THR A 24 0.22 54.29 25.84
C THR A 24 0.27 54.68 27.32
N PHE A 25 1.35 54.29 28.02
CA PHE A 25 1.60 54.74 29.39
C PHE A 25 1.82 56.25 29.49
N SER A 26 2.69 56.80 28.61
CA SER A 26 2.97 58.23 28.53
C SER A 26 1.68 59.03 28.27
N TYR A 27 0.87 58.60 27.30
CA TYR A 27 -0.42 59.20 27.01
C TYR A 27 -1.36 59.22 28.22
N ALA A 28 -1.48 58.10 28.94
CA ALA A 28 -2.29 58.02 30.14
C ALA A 28 -1.80 58.95 31.26
N MET A 29 -0.47 59.09 31.41
CA MET A 29 0.14 59.94 32.43
C MET A 29 0.02 61.43 32.14
N PHE A 30 0.24 61.86 30.89
CA PHE A 30 0.23 63.29 30.51
C PHE A 30 -1.17 63.86 30.29
N GLN A 31 -2.09 63.13 29.63
CA GLN A 31 -3.46 63.61 29.43
C GLN A 31 -4.30 63.43 30.70
N GLY A 32 -4.07 62.34 31.45
CA GLY A 32 -4.86 61.99 32.62
C GLY A 32 -6.33 61.68 32.29
N GLY A 33 -7.16 61.62 33.33
CA GLY A 33 -8.60 61.38 33.24
C GLY A 33 -9.00 59.91 33.09
N PHE A 34 -10.30 59.63 33.27
CA PHE A 34 -10.84 58.26 33.26
C PHE A 34 -10.60 57.53 31.94
N VAL A 35 -10.81 58.20 30.80
CA VAL A 35 -10.73 57.57 29.47
C VAL A 35 -9.33 57.10 29.13
N SER A 36 -8.31 57.92 29.39
CA SER A 36 -6.91 57.60 29.07
C SER A 36 -6.40 56.42 29.91
N TRP A 37 -6.72 56.39 31.21
CA TRP A 37 -6.41 55.27 32.10
C TRP A 37 -7.18 54.00 31.73
N PHE A 38 -8.46 54.12 31.38
CA PHE A 38 -9.27 52.99 30.91
C PHE A 38 -8.65 52.34 29.67
N LEU A 39 -8.24 53.14 28.68
CA LEU A 39 -7.59 52.63 27.46
C LEU A 39 -6.27 51.92 27.78
N PHE A 40 -5.44 52.49 28.66
CA PHE A 40 -4.20 51.85 29.09
C PHE A 40 -4.45 50.50 29.77
N TYR A 41 -5.35 50.44 30.75
CA TYR A 41 -5.67 49.20 31.46
C TYR A 41 -6.35 48.15 30.56
N ALA A 42 -7.09 48.57 29.54
CA ALA A 42 -7.68 47.67 28.56
C ALA A 42 -6.63 47.05 27.63
N LEU A 43 -5.60 47.81 27.23
CA LEU A 43 -4.58 47.36 26.28
C LEU A 43 -3.40 46.63 26.93
N ILE A 44 -3.04 46.99 28.17
CA ILE A 44 -1.83 46.46 28.82
C ILE A 44 -1.79 44.92 28.91
N PRO A 45 -2.89 44.17 29.15
CA PRO A 45 -2.82 42.71 29.22
C PRO A 45 -2.47 42.09 27.86
N PHE A 46 -3.00 42.65 26.76
CA PHE A 46 -2.71 42.18 25.41
C PHE A 46 -1.27 42.48 25.00
N LEU A 47 -0.78 43.69 25.32
CA LEU A 47 0.59 44.09 25.04
C LEU A 47 1.60 43.29 25.85
N LEU A 48 1.34 43.11 27.15
CA LEU A 48 2.17 42.31 28.04
C LEU A 48 2.19 40.85 27.58
N TYR A 49 1.05 40.26 27.21
CA TYR A 49 0.98 38.91 26.66
C TYR A 49 1.81 38.78 25.37
N SER A 50 1.64 39.71 24.42
CA SER A 50 2.38 39.71 23.15
C SER A 50 3.89 39.82 23.36
N PHE A 51 4.31 40.69 24.28
CA PHE A 51 5.71 40.86 24.65
C PHE A 51 6.30 39.61 25.32
N LEU A 52 5.60 39.05 26.31
CA LEU A 52 6.03 37.82 27.00
C LEU A 52 6.10 36.63 26.04
N LEU A 53 5.09 36.45 25.18
CA LEU A 53 5.10 35.40 24.15
C LEU A 53 6.30 35.53 23.21
N SER A 54 6.74 36.75 22.93
CA SER A 54 7.93 36.97 22.13
C SER A 54 9.21 36.50 22.84
N ILE A 55 9.31 36.66 24.15
CA ILE A 55 10.55 36.34 24.88
C ILE A 55 10.58 34.88 25.35
N VAL A 56 9.43 34.31 25.70
CA VAL A 56 9.36 32.96 26.28
C VAL A 56 9.77 31.89 25.26
N PRO A 57 10.68 30.97 25.64
CA PRO A 57 11.00 29.82 24.80
C PRO A 57 9.83 28.85 24.76
N ILE A 58 9.25 28.65 23.58
CA ILE A 58 8.20 27.65 23.35
C ILE A 58 8.86 26.27 23.38
N ASN A 59 8.48 25.42 24.34
CA ASN A 59 9.04 24.08 24.53
C ASN A 59 7.97 22.99 24.37
N ILE A 60 7.70 22.62 23.11
CA ILE A 60 6.85 21.50 22.75
C ILE A 60 7.75 20.32 22.39
N GLN A 61 7.56 19.20 23.09
CA GLN A 61 8.36 17.99 23.00
C GLN A 61 7.45 16.77 22.85
N ASN A 62 8.05 15.60 22.60
CA ASN A 62 7.35 14.31 22.54
C ASN A 62 6.12 14.34 21.62
N VAL A 63 6.33 14.86 20.40
CA VAL A 63 5.35 14.73 19.33
C VAL A 63 5.33 13.27 18.92
N GLN A 64 4.18 12.63 19.06
CA GLN A 64 3.99 11.23 18.66
C GLN A 64 2.77 11.13 17.76
N ARG A 65 2.92 10.44 16.65
CA ARG A 65 1.86 10.17 15.69
C ARG A 65 1.42 8.71 15.77
N GLU A 66 0.14 8.51 16.00
CA GLU A 66 -0.51 7.21 16.01
C GLU A 66 -1.46 7.12 14.82
N ILE A 67 -1.26 6.10 13.97
CA ILE A 67 -2.05 5.85 12.76
C ILE A 67 -2.86 4.59 13.00
N LYS A 68 -4.19 4.69 12.87
CA LYS A 68 -5.09 3.55 13.02
C LYS A 68 -6.01 3.42 11.80
N PRO A 69 -6.22 2.21 11.25
CA PRO A 69 -5.59 0.93 11.62
C PRO A 69 -4.11 0.82 11.20
N PHE A 70 -3.38 -0.16 11.74
CA PHE A 70 -1.97 -0.43 11.39
C PHE A 70 -1.80 -1.09 10.02
N HIS A 71 -2.80 -1.85 9.59
CA HIS A 71 -2.86 -2.45 8.26
C HIS A 71 -3.90 -1.68 7.46
N LEU A 72 -3.47 -1.04 6.38
CA LEU A 72 -4.30 -0.22 5.51
C LEU A 72 -4.30 -0.82 4.12
N GLU A 73 -5.49 -0.96 3.53
CA GLU A 73 -5.67 -1.35 2.15
C GLU A 73 -6.15 -0.16 1.30
N ARG A 74 -6.01 -0.28 -0.02
CA ARG A 74 -6.49 0.72 -0.96
C ARG A 74 -7.99 0.98 -0.75
N GLY A 75 -8.33 2.25 -0.55
CA GLY A 75 -9.70 2.72 -0.30
C GLY A 75 -10.08 2.76 1.17
N ASP A 76 -9.24 2.27 2.09
CA ASP A 76 -9.46 2.42 3.51
C ASP A 76 -9.30 3.87 3.96
N SER A 77 -9.82 4.14 5.16
CA SER A 77 -9.63 5.41 5.84
C SER A 77 -8.72 5.21 7.06
N ALA A 78 -7.77 6.13 7.24
CA ALA A 78 -6.85 6.12 8.37
C ALA A 78 -7.13 7.31 9.28
N ARG A 79 -7.26 7.05 10.58
CA ARG A 79 -7.32 8.08 11.61
C ARG A 79 -5.90 8.34 12.11
N VAL A 80 -5.43 9.57 11.92
CA VAL A 80 -4.13 10.02 12.41
C VAL A 80 -4.35 10.85 13.67
N THR A 81 -3.78 10.41 14.78
CA THR A 81 -3.82 11.12 16.07
C THR A 81 -2.42 11.56 16.44
N VAL A 82 -2.21 12.86 16.52
CA VAL A 82 -0.95 13.47 16.92
C VAL A 82 -1.07 13.93 18.37
N ARG A 83 -0.21 13.39 19.23
CA ARG A 83 -0.13 13.77 20.65
C ARG A 83 1.03 14.72 20.86
N PHE A 84 0.80 15.77 21.64
CA PHE A 84 1.77 16.81 21.94
C PHE A 84 1.98 16.94 23.44
N GLN A 85 3.24 17.15 23.86
CA GLN A 85 3.56 17.52 25.23
C GLN A 85 4.12 18.95 25.28
N ASN A 86 3.36 19.85 25.89
CA ASN A 86 3.71 21.24 26.14
C ASN A 86 4.37 21.42 27.52
N LYS A 87 5.69 21.61 27.53
CA LYS A 87 6.46 21.95 28.73
C LYS A 87 6.70 23.46 28.88
N THR A 88 6.06 24.27 28.05
CA THR A 88 6.14 25.74 28.16
C THR A 88 5.46 26.18 29.45
N TRP A 89 6.11 27.04 30.22
CA TRP A 89 5.58 27.58 31.48
C TRP A 89 4.54 28.70 31.26
N PHE A 90 4.47 29.25 30.04
CA PHE A 90 3.57 30.33 29.65
C PHE A 90 2.34 29.78 28.90
N PRO A 91 1.13 30.35 29.10
CA PRO A 91 -0.07 29.88 28.42
C PRO A 91 -0.05 30.18 26.93
N LEU A 92 -0.26 29.15 26.10
CA LEU A 92 -0.29 29.28 24.64
C LEU A 92 -1.75 29.40 24.18
N LEU A 93 -2.20 30.61 23.83
CA LEU A 93 -3.60 30.87 23.51
C LEU A 93 -3.98 30.44 22.09
N PHE A 94 -3.22 30.83 21.07
CA PHE A 94 -3.50 30.44 19.69
C PHE A 94 -2.32 29.64 19.16
N LEU A 95 -2.48 28.33 19.13
CA LEU A 95 -1.49 27.41 18.58
C LEU A 95 -2.08 26.76 17.34
N THR A 96 -1.45 27.01 16.19
CA THR A 96 -1.78 26.37 14.92
C THR A 96 -0.76 25.28 14.65
N VAL A 97 -1.22 24.07 14.38
CA VAL A 97 -0.35 22.97 13.91
C VAL A 97 -0.64 22.70 12.45
N ARG A 98 0.41 22.50 11.65
CA ARG A 98 0.32 22.10 10.24
C ARG A 98 1.33 21.00 9.94
N GLU A 99 0.95 20.02 9.13
CA GLU A 99 1.89 19.02 8.60
C GLU A 99 2.79 19.64 7.51
N ILE A 100 4.08 19.31 7.54
CA ILE A 100 5.10 19.76 6.58
C ILE A 100 5.28 18.69 5.51
N ASP A 101 5.40 19.12 4.25
CA ASP A 101 5.72 18.27 3.10
C ASP A 101 4.85 17.00 3.02
N MET A 102 3.55 17.16 3.27
CA MET A 102 2.58 16.10 3.02
C MET A 102 2.46 15.89 1.51
N ASP A 103 2.51 14.64 1.07
CA ASP A 103 2.28 14.29 -0.34
C ASP A 103 0.91 14.82 -0.80
N LYS A 104 0.84 15.36 -2.03
CA LYS A 104 -0.40 15.87 -2.63
C LYS A 104 -1.51 14.83 -2.57
N GLN A 105 -1.15 13.56 -2.77
CA GLN A 105 -2.09 12.45 -2.70
C GLN A 105 -2.75 12.28 -1.32
N MET A 106 -2.08 12.70 -0.24
CA MET A 106 -2.69 12.70 1.09
C MET A 106 -3.49 13.96 1.36
N ILE A 107 -3.04 15.11 0.83
CA ILE A 107 -3.75 16.39 0.96
C ILE A 107 -5.16 16.30 0.35
N ASP A 108 -5.29 15.72 -0.85
CA ASP A 108 -6.58 15.56 -1.54
C ASP A 108 -7.54 14.60 -0.82
N LYS A 109 -7.02 13.80 0.11
CA LYS A 109 -7.73 12.74 0.84
C LYS A 109 -8.03 13.13 2.29
N LEU A 110 -7.59 14.31 2.72
CA LEU A 110 -7.80 14.82 4.06
C LEU A 110 -9.26 15.26 4.22
N ASP A 111 -9.97 14.65 5.16
CA ASP A 111 -11.28 15.15 5.59
C ASP A 111 -11.07 16.18 6.71
N GLY A 112 -11.09 17.47 6.35
CA GLY A 112 -10.95 18.58 7.30
C GLY A 112 -9.97 19.67 6.84
N GLN A 113 -9.44 20.41 7.82
CA GLN A 113 -8.46 21.48 7.58
C GLN A 113 -7.04 20.97 7.80
N LEU A 114 -6.12 21.29 6.87
CA LEU A 114 -4.67 21.00 6.94
C LEU A 114 -3.98 21.57 8.18
N SER A 115 -4.66 22.49 8.85
CA SER A 115 -4.22 23.12 10.07
C SER A 115 -5.36 23.20 11.05
N ASN A 116 -5.09 22.90 12.32
CA ASN A 116 -6.05 23.10 13.38
C ASN A 116 -5.54 24.16 14.36
N ILE A 117 -6.46 24.98 14.86
CA ILE A 117 -6.18 26.03 15.83
C ILE A 117 -6.60 25.51 17.20
N PHE A 118 -5.66 25.52 18.13
CA PHE A 118 -5.85 25.08 19.50
C PHE A 118 -5.77 26.24 20.47
N ILE A 119 -6.75 26.27 21.39
CA ILE A 119 -6.67 27.05 22.62
C ILE A 119 -6.11 26.15 23.72
N VAL A 120 -4.78 26.08 23.79
CA VAL A 120 -4.06 25.18 24.70
C VAL A 120 -4.05 25.76 26.12
N GLY A 121 -3.86 27.08 26.25
CA GLY A 121 -3.70 27.74 27.53
C GLY A 121 -2.56 27.09 28.33
N TRP A 122 -2.88 26.62 29.54
CA TRP A 122 -1.94 25.96 30.45
C TRP A 122 -1.89 24.43 30.28
N LYS A 123 -2.64 23.86 29.34
CA LYS A 123 -2.68 22.40 29.15
C LYS A 123 -1.29 21.87 28.79
N ARG A 124 -0.89 20.82 29.51
CA ARG A 124 0.39 20.12 29.31
C ARG A 124 0.33 19.12 28.16
N ASN A 125 -0.82 18.47 27.97
CA ASN A 125 -1.03 17.49 26.92
C ASN A 125 -2.24 17.90 26.10
N PHE A 126 -2.15 17.76 24.79
CA PHE A 126 -3.26 17.93 23.87
C PHE A 126 -3.06 17.04 22.64
N GLU A 127 -4.16 16.77 21.95
CA GLU A 127 -4.18 15.85 20.81
C GLU A 127 -4.86 16.53 19.62
N TRP A 128 -4.34 16.23 18.43
CA TRP A 128 -4.95 16.59 17.16
C TRP A 128 -5.30 15.32 16.40
N THR A 129 -6.57 15.14 16.07
CA THR A 129 -7.02 14.01 15.25
C THR A 129 -7.56 14.52 13.93
N TYR A 130 -7.14 13.88 12.84
CA TYR A 130 -7.72 14.06 11.51
C TYR A 130 -7.85 12.72 10.79
N GLU A 131 -8.69 12.68 9.76
CA GLU A 131 -8.97 11.46 8.98
C GLU A 131 -8.46 11.63 7.54
N LEU A 132 -7.77 10.60 7.06
CA LEU A 132 -7.41 10.43 5.65
C LEU A 132 -8.36 9.40 5.06
N ARG A 133 -9.19 9.80 4.10
CA ARG A 133 -10.21 8.93 3.50
C ARG A 133 -9.80 8.44 2.12
N ASN A 134 -10.22 7.22 1.77
CA ASN A 134 -10.04 6.66 0.43
C ASN A 134 -8.57 6.73 -0.03
N LEU A 135 -7.68 6.18 0.81
CA LEU A 135 -6.24 6.20 0.59
C LEU A 135 -5.85 5.43 -0.68
N ASN A 136 -4.90 5.99 -1.41
CA ASN A 136 -4.27 5.31 -2.54
C ASN A 136 -3.23 4.31 -2.04
N ARG A 137 -3.04 3.22 -2.78
CA ARG A 137 -1.96 2.24 -2.54
C ARG A 137 -0.61 2.93 -2.71
N GLY A 138 0.32 2.64 -1.81
CA GLY A 138 1.64 3.27 -1.85
C GLY A 138 2.34 3.27 -0.51
N GLN A 139 3.61 3.67 -0.52
CA GLN A 139 4.32 4.08 0.68
C GLN A 139 4.13 5.59 0.87
N LEU A 140 3.57 5.97 2.00
CA LEU A 140 3.24 7.33 2.36
C LEU A 140 4.12 7.77 3.54
N ALA A 141 4.52 9.04 3.55
CA ALA A 141 5.44 9.58 4.55
C ALA A 141 4.96 10.91 5.12
N PHE A 142 5.07 11.04 6.44
CA PHE A 142 5.03 12.31 7.17
C PHE A 142 6.46 12.77 7.40
N HIS A 143 6.73 14.06 7.25
CA HIS A 143 8.09 14.61 7.39
C HIS A 143 8.29 15.40 8.69
N GLY A 144 7.23 16.06 9.16
CA GLY A 144 7.31 16.89 10.36
C GLY A 144 6.11 17.81 10.52
N LEU A 145 6.11 18.57 11.61
CA LEU A 145 5.05 19.51 11.95
C LEU A 145 5.61 20.92 12.05
N GLU A 146 4.86 21.88 11.52
CA GLU A 146 5.05 23.30 11.78
C GLU A 146 4.04 23.73 12.84
N ILE A 147 4.56 24.16 13.99
CA ILE A 147 3.77 24.71 15.09
C ILE A 147 3.96 26.22 15.08
N THR A 148 2.87 26.95 14.91
CA THR A 148 2.84 28.41 14.93
C THR A 148 2.04 28.86 16.14
N VAL A 149 2.63 29.67 17.00
CA VAL A 149 1.93 30.31 18.12
C VAL A 149 1.81 31.79 17.85
N ALA A 150 0.60 32.33 18.01
CA ALA A 150 0.30 33.74 17.80
C ALA A 150 -0.42 34.36 19.00
N ASP A 151 -0.36 35.69 19.09
CA ASP A 151 -1.20 36.51 19.96
C ASP A 151 -2.49 36.95 19.26
N PHE A 152 -3.40 37.58 20.02
CA PHE A 152 -4.72 38.03 19.55
C PHE A 152 -4.66 38.92 18.30
N PHE A 153 -3.61 39.75 18.17
CA PHE A 153 -3.45 40.72 17.08
C PHE A 153 -2.39 40.30 16.04
N GLY A 154 -1.74 39.15 16.20
CA GLY A 154 -0.66 38.69 15.32
C GLY A 154 0.62 39.53 15.38
N TRP A 155 0.80 40.35 16.41
CA TRP A 155 2.02 41.13 16.63
C TRP A 155 3.19 40.22 17.02
N ALA A 156 2.95 39.20 17.83
CA ALA A 156 3.93 38.21 18.23
C ALA A 156 3.59 36.85 17.61
N VAL A 157 4.36 36.45 16.60
CA VAL A 157 4.22 35.15 15.93
C VAL A 157 5.51 34.36 16.06
N ARG A 158 5.41 33.14 16.57
CA ARG A 158 6.53 32.24 16.81
C ARG A 158 6.28 30.91 16.09
N ASN A 159 7.19 30.56 15.19
CA ASN A 159 7.14 29.30 14.46
C ASN A 159 8.21 28.36 15.02
N ARG A 160 7.84 27.09 15.19
CA ARG A 160 8.72 26.01 15.55
C ARG A 160 8.43 24.81 14.66
N THR A 161 9.45 24.29 14.01
CA THR A 161 9.35 23.04 13.25
C THR A 161 9.82 21.88 14.10
N VAL A 162 9.10 20.77 14.03
CA VAL A 162 9.47 19.49 14.64
C VAL A 162 9.63 18.50 13.51
N SER A 163 10.85 18.02 13.31
CA SER A 163 11.09 16.91 12.38
C SER A 163 10.69 15.62 13.09
N ASP A 164 9.76 14.90 12.49
CA ASP A 164 9.28 13.60 12.95
C ASP A 164 8.89 12.85 11.69
N VAL A 165 9.80 12.02 11.19
CA VAL A 165 9.62 11.29 9.94
C VAL A 165 9.01 9.95 10.26
N GLN A 166 7.79 9.72 9.80
CA GLN A 166 7.08 8.45 9.98
C GLN A 166 6.51 8.01 8.64
N THR A 167 6.77 6.76 8.27
CA THR A 167 6.24 6.16 7.04
C THR A 167 5.22 5.08 7.37
N PHE A 168 4.24 4.94 6.49
CA PHE A 168 3.26 3.85 6.53
C PHE A 168 2.95 3.38 5.11
N THR A 169 2.47 2.15 4.99
CA THR A 169 2.22 1.51 3.70
C THR A 169 0.76 1.15 3.57
N VAL A 170 0.17 1.55 2.45
CA VAL A 170 -1.18 1.17 2.04
C VAL A 170 -1.05 0.06 1.01
N TYR A 171 -1.56 -1.12 1.34
CA TYR A 171 -1.49 -2.32 0.53
C TYR A 171 -2.58 -2.35 -0.55
N PRO A 172 -2.43 -3.17 -1.60
CA PRO A 172 -3.51 -3.47 -2.54
C PRO A 172 -4.76 -3.97 -1.80
N LYS A 173 -5.94 -3.69 -2.35
CA LYS A 173 -7.19 -4.19 -1.79
C LYS A 173 -7.35 -5.68 -2.07
N LEU A 174 -7.56 -6.45 -1.01
CA LEU A 174 -7.69 -7.90 -1.10
C LEU A 174 -9.16 -8.30 -1.20
N THR A 175 -9.52 -8.94 -2.30
CA THR A 175 -10.87 -9.47 -2.51
C THR A 175 -10.87 -10.98 -2.31
N HIS A 176 -11.80 -11.49 -1.51
CA HIS A 176 -11.94 -12.94 -1.32
C HIS A 176 -12.45 -13.59 -2.61
N LEU A 177 -11.58 -14.37 -3.27
CA LEU A 177 -11.91 -15.09 -4.50
C LEU A 177 -12.49 -16.48 -4.18
N LYS A 178 -13.52 -16.90 -4.93
CA LYS A 178 -14.02 -18.29 -4.91
C LYS A 178 -13.00 -19.18 -5.62
N TYR A 179 -12.05 -19.71 -4.86
CA TYR A 179 -10.95 -20.49 -5.40
C TYR A 179 -11.45 -21.75 -6.11
N GLN A 180 -10.95 -21.96 -7.33
CA GLN A 180 -11.05 -23.22 -8.05
C GLN A 180 -9.69 -23.50 -8.69
N PRO A 181 -9.20 -24.76 -8.64
CA PRO A 181 -7.97 -25.14 -9.32
C PRO A 181 -8.11 -24.86 -10.82
N ILE A 182 -7.14 -24.15 -11.40
CA ILE A 182 -7.14 -23.87 -12.83
C ILE A 182 -6.63 -25.11 -13.56
N GLN A 183 -7.55 -25.93 -14.07
CA GLN A 183 -7.25 -27.04 -14.97
C GLN A 183 -7.55 -26.62 -16.39
N MET A 184 -6.52 -26.33 -17.18
CA MET A 184 -6.68 -26.10 -18.61
C MET A 184 -6.51 -27.43 -19.35
N GLN A 185 -7.62 -27.97 -19.83
CA GLN A 185 -7.65 -29.06 -20.80
C GLN A 185 -7.90 -28.43 -22.17
N PHE A 186 -6.86 -28.30 -23.00
CA PHE A 186 -7.05 -27.94 -24.40
C PHE A 186 -7.32 -29.21 -25.19
N ASP A 187 -8.49 -29.29 -25.83
CA ASP A 187 -9.04 -30.48 -26.49
C ASP A 187 -8.38 -30.86 -27.84
N HIS A 188 -7.19 -30.33 -28.12
CA HIS A 188 -6.48 -30.62 -29.36
C HIS A 188 -5.55 -31.82 -29.16
N GLY A 189 -5.99 -32.96 -29.71
CA GLY A 189 -5.27 -34.24 -29.65
C GLY A 189 -3.81 -34.17 -30.08
N GLY A 190 -2.97 -34.94 -29.37
CA GLY A 190 -1.63 -35.32 -29.81
C GLY A 190 -0.46 -34.85 -28.96
N ILE A 191 -0.65 -34.02 -27.92
CA ILE A 191 0.45 -33.61 -27.04
C ILE A 191 0.10 -33.99 -25.60
N GLU A 192 0.62 -35.13 -25.15
CA GLU A 192 0.55 -35.52 -23.74
C GLU A 192 1.04 -34.38 -22.85
N SER A 193 0.20 -33.99 -21.90
CA SER A 193 0.54 -33.01 -20.88
C SER A 193 1.69 -33.57 -20.05
N SER A 194 2.82 -32.88 -19.97
CA SER A 194 3.76 -33.09 -18.86
C SER A 194 3.21 -32.38 -17.63
N VAL A 195 2.01 -32.75 -17.17
CA VAL A 195 1.66 -32.50 -15.78
C VAL A 195 2.70 -33.31 -15.01
N SER A 196 3.61 -32.64 -14.30
CA SER A 196 4.46 -33.36 -13.36
C SER A 196 3.52 -33.90 -12.29
N ILE A 197 3.11 -35.15 -12.46
CA ILE A 197 2.40 -35.89 -11.45
C ILE A 197 3.42 -36.11 -10.34
N VAL A 198 3.35 -35.27 -9.32
CA VAL A 198 4.18 -35.43 -8.13
C VAL A 198 3.40 -36.35 -7.21
N LYS A 199 3.89 -37.59 -7.08
CA LYS A 199 3.33 -38.55 -6.14
C LYS A 199 3.50 -38.03 -4.72
N ASP A 200 2.39 -37.86 -4.01
CA ASP A 200 2.43 -37.52 -2.60
C ASP A 200 2.80 -38.77 -1.80
N THR A 201 4.07 -38.88 -1.43
CA THR A 201 4.58 -40.05 -0.69
C THR A 201 4.10 -40.12 0.77
N SER A 202 3.37 -39.10 1.26
CA SER A 202 2.88 -39.06 2.64
C SER A 202 1.65 -39.94 2.89
N MET A 203 0.84 -40.18 1.85
CA MET A 203 -0.39 -40.99 1.95
C MET A 203 -0.36 -42.14 0.96
N VAL A 204 -0.42 -43.37 1.49
CA VAL A 204 -0.53 -44.60 0.69
C VAL A 204 -2.01 -44.83 0.39
N THR A 205 -2.39 -44.78 -0.88
CA THR A 205 -3.77 -44.99 -1.35
C THR A 205 -4.06 -46.46 -1.65
N GLY A 206 -3.04 -47.23 -1.99
CA GLY A 206 -3.20 -48.62 -2.40
C GLY A 206 -1.89 -49.41 -2.38
N ILE A 207 -1.99 -50.68 -2.78
CA ILE A 207 -0.86 -51.58 -2.94
C ILE A 207 -1.06 -52.34 -4.24
N ARG A 208 -0.06 -52.30 -5.13
CA ARG A 208 -0.05 -53.09 -6.37
C ARG A 208 1.15 -54.02 -6.45
N ASP A 209 1.12 -54.95 -7.40
CA ASP A 209 2.26 -55.83 -7.64
C ASP A 209 3.47 -55.01 -8.15
N TYR A 210 4.65 -55.41 -7.69
CA TYR A 210 5.91 -54.76 -8.03
C TYR A 210 6.21 -54.93 -9.52
N GLN A 211 6.58 -53.83 -10.17
CA GLN A 211 7.01 -53.83 -11.57
C GLN A 211 8.48 -53.41 -11.65
N ALA A 212 9.20 -53.96 -12.62
CA ALA A 212 10.60 -53.61 -12.84
C ALA A 212 10.71 -52.11 -13.19
N GLY A 213 11.39 -51.34 -12.33
CA GLY A 213 11.50 -49.88 -12.43
C GLY A 213 10.91 -49.13 -11.22
N ASP A 214 10.13 -49.81 -10.38
CA ASP A 214 9.65 -49.25 -9.13
C ASP A 214 10.80 -49.01 -8.14
N ARG A 215 10.73 -47.92 -7.38
CA ARG A 215 11.75 -47.61 -6.36
C ARG A 215 11.66 -48.59 -5.19
N PHE A 216 12.80 -49.13 -4.75
CA PHE A 216 12.85 -50.03 -3.59
C PHE A 216 12.28 -49.41 -2.30
N SER A 217 12.40 -48.09 -2.12
CA SER A 217 11.81 -47.38 -0.97
C SER A 217 10.28 -47.41 -0.93
N TRP A 218 9.64 -47.75 -2.05
CA TRP A 218 8.19 -47.85 -2.17
C TRP A 218 7.68 -49.28 -1.95
N ILE A 219 8.55 -50.25 -1.67
CA ILE A 219 8.15 -51.63 -1.37
C ILE A 219 7.38 -51.66 -0.03
N HIS A 220 6.26 -52.38 -0.02
CA HIS A 220 5.48 -52.60 1.18
C HIS A 220 5.99 -53.85 1.93
N TRP A 221 7.04 -53.66 2.74
CA TRP A 221 7.73 -54.74 3.47
C TRP A 221 6.82 -55.61 4.33
N LYS A 222 5.77 -55.03 4.93
CA LYS A 222 4.80 -55.79 5.75
C LYS A 222 3.98 -56.79 4.93
N SER A 223 3.69 -56.48 3.66
CA SER A 223 2.99 -57.43 2.77
C SER A 223 3.95 -58.50 2.27
N PHE A 224 5.20 -58.13 1.96
CA PHE A 224 6.23 -59.07 1.54
C PHE A 224 6.51 -60.12 2.62
N ALA A 225 6.63 -59.70 3.89
CA ALA A 225 6.88 -60.61 5.00
C ALA A 225 5.77 -61.64 5.25
N LYS A 226 4.54 -61.40 4.77
CA LYS A 226 3.39 -62.29 4.99
C LYS A 226 3.11 -63.22 3.80
N ASN A 227 3.30 -62.71 2.58
CA ASN A 227 2.84 -63.39 1.36
C ASN A 227 3.98 -63.69 0.38
N GLU A 228 5.24 -63.42 0.75
CA GLU A 228 6.47 -63.66 -0.03
C GLU A 228 6.45 -63.04 -1.45
N THR A 229 5.55 -62.10 -1.69
CA THR A 229 5.31 -61.45 -2.98
C THR A 229 5.64 -59.97 -2.87
N LEU A 230 6.48 -59.48 -3.79
CA LEU A 230 6.88 -58.08 -3.82
C LEU A 230 5.72 -57.21 -4.29
N ARG A 231 5.36 -56.24 -3.45
CA ARG A 231 4.31 -55.26 -3.74
C ARG A 231 4.81 -53.85 -3.49
N THR A 232 4.39 -52.94 -4.36
CA THR A 232 4.73 -51.50 -4.31
C THR A 232 3.55 -50.73 -3.74
N LYS A 233 3.84 -49.78 -2.84
CA LYS A 233 2.88 -48.80 -2.34
C LYS A 233 2.44 -47.89 -3.49
N GLU A 234 1.14 -47.73 -3.65
CA GLU A 234 0.56 -46.69 -4.51
C GLU A 234 0.32 -45.45 -3.68
N PHE A 235 0.67 -44.31 -4.26
CA PHE A 235 0.56 -43.00 -3.67
C PHE A 235 -0.44 -42.18 -4.46
N GLU A 236 -1.08 -41.21 -3.81
CA GLU A 236 -1.96 -40.29 -4.51
C GLU A 236 -1.16 -39.43 -5.49
N ASP A 237 -1.63 -39.37 -6.73
CA ASP A 237 -1.06 -38.53 -7.77
C ASP A 237 -1.51 -37.09 -7.56
N ARG A 238 -0.66 -36.26 -6.94
CA ARG A 238 -0.93 -34.83 -6.83
C ARG A 238 -0.44 -34.13 -8.09
N THR A 239 -1.37 -33.60 -8.88
CA THR A 239 -1.03 -32.74 -10.01
C THR A 239 -0.58 -31.38 -9.45
N SER A 240 0.74 -31.17 -9.33
CA SER A 240 1.28 -29.88 -8.92
C SER A 240 1.18 -28.89 -10.07
N GLN A 241 0.11 -28.10 -10.09
CA GLN A 241 -0.12 -27.10 -11.13
C GLN A 241 0.64 -25.82 -10.81
N HIS A 242 1.90 -25.76 -11.28
CA HIS A 242 2.68 -24.54 -11.14
C HIS A 242 2.06 -23.42 -11.98
N THR A 243 1.47 -22.43 -11.29
CA THR A 243 0.88 -21.25 -11.92
C THR A 243 1.92 -20.14 -11.98
N PHE A 244 2.04 -19.49 -13.12
CA PHE A 244 2.87 -18.30 -13.26
C PHE A 244 1.97 -17.08 -13.48
N LEU A 245 2.10 -16.06 -12.63
CA LEU A 245 1.35 -14.83 -12.72
C LEU A 245 2.27 -13.66 -13.12
N CYS A 246 1.82 -12.90 -14.11
CA CYS A 246 2.45 -11.65 -14.53
C CYS A 246 1.40 -10.54 -14.61
N ILE A 247 1.80 -9.33 -14.20
CA ILE A 247 0.98 -8.12 -14.33
C ILE A 247 1.57 -7.19 -15.38
N ASP A 248 0.69 -6.54 -16.13
CA ASP A 248 1.05 -5.47 -17.03
C ASP A 248 1.34 -4.18 -16.25
N ARG A 249 2.53 -3.62 -16.44
CA ARG A 249 2.96 -2.33 -15.88
C ARG A 249 3.24 -1.29 -16.97
N THR A 250 2.80 -1.54 -18.20
CA THR A 250 2.96 -0.61 -19.33
C THR A 250 1.82 0.41 -19.42
N VAL A 251 0.65 0.07 -18.88
CA VAL A 251 -0.56 0.89 -18.98
C VAL A 251 -0.96 1.43 -17.60
N ALA A 252 -1.20 2.74 -17.50
CA ALA A 252 -1.64 3.38 -16.26
C ALA A 252 -3.16 3.25 -16.01
N TYR A 253 -3.95 3.10 -17.07
CA TYR A 253 -5.41 2.92 -16.98
C TYR A 253 -5.76 1.63 -16.24
N ASN A 254 -6.66 1.71 -15.24
CA ASN A 254 -7.07 0.61 -14.34
C ASN A 254 -5.91 -0.15 -13.65
N PHE A 255 -4.73 0.49 -13.52
CA PHE A 255 -3.55 -0.16 -12.97
C PHE A 255 -3.74 -0.62 -11.52
N GLU A 256 -4.45 0.16 -10.73
CA GLU A 256 -4.69 -0.19 -9.34
C GLU A 256 -5.61 -1.42 -9.21
N GLU A 257 -6.62 -1.55 -10.07
CA GLU A 257 -7.47 -2.73 -10.14
C GLU A 257 -6.71 -3.98 -10.62
N ILE A 258 -5.74 -3.83 -11.54
CA ILE A 258 -4.82 -4.90 -11.95
C ILE A 258 -4.03 -5.41 -10.73
N VAL A 259 -3.48 -4.48 -9.95
CA VAL A 259 -2.69 -4.81 -8.75
C VAL A 259 -3.57 -5.46 -7.67
N ASP A 260 -4.79 -4.96 -7.45
CA ASP A 260 -5.77 -5.53 -6.51
C ASP A 260 -6.14 -6.97 -6.92
N LEU A 261 -6.41 -7.23 -8.21
CA LEU A 261 -6.72 -8.57 -8.70
C LEU A 261 -5.53 -9.52 -8.57
N ALA A 262 -4.32 -9.06 -8.90
CA ALA A 262 -3.10 -9.85 -8.77
C ALA A 262 -2.84 -10.26 -7.31
N ALA A 263 -2.93 -9.30 -6.39
CA ALA A 263 -2.80 -9.54 -4.96
C ALA A 263 -3.84 -10.56 -4.46
N SER A 264 -5.08 -10.42 -4.90
CA SER A 264 -6.19 -11.32 -4.54
C SER A 264 -5.98 -12.75 -5.06
N ILE A 265 -5.50 -12.91 -6.30
CA ILE A 265 -5.16 -14.21 -6.90
C ILE A 265 -4.02 -14.86 -6.12
N LEU A 266 -2.94 -14.13 -5.86
CA LEU A 266 -1.79 -14.63 -5.11
C LEU A 266 -2.20 -15.09 -3.71
N GLN A 267 -2.99 -14.29 -3.00
CA GLN A 267 -3.48 -14.66 -1.67
C GLN A 267 -4.34 -15.92 -1.72
N SER A 268 -5.27 -15.99 -2.68
CA SER A 268 -6.18 -17.12 -2.83
C SER A 268 -5.43 -18.41 -3.12
N VAL A 269 -4.43 -18.39 -4.02
CA VAL A 269 -3.61 -19.58 -4.33
C VAL A 269 -2.80 -20.02 -3.11
N VAL A 270 -2.13 -19.09 -2.42
CA VAL A 270 -1.30 -19.39 -1.24
C VAL A 270 -2.16 -19.96 -0.09
N LYS A 271 -3.33 -19.36 0.18
CA LYS A 271 -4.25 -19.84 1.22
C LYS A 271 -4.76 -21.26 0.96
N ASN A 272 -4.92 -21.63 -0.31
CA ASN A 272 -5.36 -22.96 -0.74
C ASN A 272 -4.19 -23.93 -1.05
N GLN A 273 -2.98 -23.65 -0.55
CA GLN A 273 -1.81 -24.52 -0.69
C GLN A 273 -1.42 -24.84 -2.14
N GLY A 274 -1.70 -23.92 -3.07
CA GLY A 274 -1.27 -24.00 -4.45
C GLY A 274 0.14 -23.42 -4.66
N ASP A 275 0.72 -23.73 -5.81
CA ASP A 275 2.06 -23.28 -6.19
C ASP A 275 1.97 -22.15 -7.22
N ILE A 276 2.39 -20.94 -6.85
CA ILE A 276 2.39 -19.78 -7.75
C ILE A 276 3.74 -19.08 -7.78
N SER A 277 4.20 -18.73 -8.97
CA SER A 277 5.31 -17.80 -9.19
C SER A 277 4.77 -16.45 -9.66
N PHE A 278 5.38 -15.36 -9.22
CA PHE A 278 4.99 -14.01 -9.60
C PHE A 278 6.13 -13.26 -10.26
N LEU A 279 5.87 -12.66 -11.42
CA LEU A 279 6.79 -11.74 -12.10
C LEU A 279 6.17 -10.35 -12.16
N SER A 280 6.96 -9.36 -11.72
CA SER A 280 6.66 -7.95 -11.88
C SER A 280 7.78 -7.31 -12.69
N TYR A 281 7.47 -6.87 -13.91
CA TYR A 281 8.42 -6.23 -14.80
C TYR A 281 7.96 -4.79 -15.06
N GLY A 282 8.63 -3.83 -14.41
CA GLY A 282 8.45 -2.39 -14.65
C GLY A 282 9.80 -1.76 -15.01
N LEU A 283 10.17 -0.67 -14.34
CA LEU A 283 11.56 -0.17 -14.37
C LEU A 283 12.56 -1.23 -13.89
N THR A 284 12.17 -2.03 -12.90
CA THR A 284 12.96 -3.14 -12.37
C THR A 284 12.24 -4.46 -12.55
N ARG A 285 12.98 -5.49 -12.94
CA ARG A 285 12.50 -6.88 -13.00
C ARG A 285 12.58 -7.48 -11.59
N ARG A 286 11.44 -7.89 -11.03
CA ARG A 286 11.36 -8.67 -9.79
C ARG A 286 10.61 -9.98 -10.02
N TYR A 287 11.28 -11.09 -9.72
CA TYR A 287 10.73 -12.43 -9.84
C TYR A 287 10.68 -13.12 -8.48
N PHE A 288 9.53 -13.68 -8.14
CA PHE A 288 9.26 -14.39 -6.90
C PHE A 288 8.85 -15.83 -7.24
N PRO A 289 9.80 -16.79 -7.18
CA PRO A 289 9.52 -18.20 -7.47
C PRO A 289 8.79 -18.89 -6.31
N ASN A 290 7.90 -19.83 -6.63
CA ASN A 290 7.34 -20.82 -5.70
C ASN A 290 6.83 -20.22 -4.37
N ILE A 291 5.91 -19.27 -4.47
CA ILE A 291 5.23 -18.66 -3.32
C ILE A 291 4.23 -19.67 -2.77
N LYS A 292 4.55 -20.27 -1.62
CA LYS A 292 3.71 -21.27 -0.93
C LYS A 292 3.29 -20.84 0.48
N THR A 293 4.07 -19.95 1.08
CA THR A 293 3.91 -19.58 2.50
C THR A 293 3.39 -18.16 2.66
N GLN A 294 2.73 -17.90 3.79
CA GLN A 294 2.27 -16.55 4.14
C GLN A 294 3.44 -15.56 4.23
N SER A 295 4.61 -15.97 4.74
CA SER A 295 5.80 -15.10 4.80
C SER A 295 6.31 -14.68 3.41
N GLN A 296 6.32 -15.61 2.44
CA GLN A 296 6.67 -15.27 1.05
C GLN A 296 5.62 -14.34 0.44
N PHE A 297 4.33 -14.60 0.68
CA PHE A 297 3.25 -13.71 0.23
C PHE A 297 3.40 -12.28 0.81
N GLN A 298 3.79 -12.15 2.08
CA GLN A 298 4.06 -10.83 2.69
C GLN A 298 5.15 -10.04 1.94
N LYS A 299 6.19 -10.70 1.43
CA LYS A 299 7.23 -10.03 0.60
C LYS A 299 6.65 -9.54 -0.73
N VAL A 300 5.73 -10.31 -1.31
CA VAL A 300 5.09 -9.98 -2.59
C VAL A 300 4.09 -8.84 -2.43
N ILE A 301 3.25 -8.86 -1.39
CA ILE A 301 2.27 -7.79 -1.14
C ILE A 301 2.96 -6.46 -0.81
N GLN A 302 4.10 -6.49 -0.11
CA GLN A 302 4.95 -5.30 0.11
C GLN A 302 5.50 -4.75 -1.22
N HIS A 303 5.97 -5.62 -2.11
CA HIS A 303 6.40 -5.21 -3.45
C HIS A 303 5.24 -4.58 -4.23
N LEU A 304 4.07 -5.25 -4.25
CA LEU A 304 2.86 -4.76 -4.90
C LEU A 304 2.35 -3.45 -4.29
N ALA A 305 2.63 -3.14 -3.02
CA ALA A 305 2.29 -1.85 -2.43
C ALA A 305 3.10 -0.69 -3.03
N THR A 306 4.25 -0.95 -3.65
CA THR A 306 5.16 0.10 -4.20
C THR A 306 5.27 0.12 -5.72
N VAL A 307 4.68 -0.84 -6.44
CA VAL A 307 4.76 -0.85 -7.91
C VAL A 307 4.04 0.34 -8.54
N GLN A 308 4.52 0.76 -9.71
CA GLN A 308 3.94 1.80 -10.55
C GLN A 308 3.87 1.31 -12.01
N PRO A 309 3.01 1.91 -12.87
CA PRO A 309 2.96 1.59 -14.30
C PRO A 309 4.11 2.29 -15.03
N ASP A 310 5.33 1.81 -14.78
CA ASP A 310 6.60 2.44 -15.13
C ASP A 310 7.45 1.60 -16.11
N ALA A 311 6.84 0.63 -16.80
CA ALA A 311 7.57 -0.19 -17.76
C ALA A 311 7.97 0.63 -19.01
N ASN A 312 9.27 0.65 -19.31
CA ASN A 312 9.81 1.33 -20.49
C ASN A 312 9.77 0.47 -21.78
N GLU A 313 9.61 -0.84 -21.64
CA GLU A 313 9.53 -1.77 -22.77
C GLU A 313 8.09 -2.14 -23.08
N THR A 314 7.82 -2.53 -24.33
CA THR A 314 6.52 -3.08 -24.69
C THR A 314 6.27 -4.41 -23.99
N ILE A 315 5.00 -4.69 -23.71
CA ILE A 315 4.60 -5.95 -23.07
C ILE A 315 5.05 -7.17 -23.90
N TYR A 316 5.02 -7.06 -25.22
CA TYR A 316 5.49 -8.10 -26.14
C TYR A 316 6.96 -8.47 -25.92
N SER A 317 7.83 -7.45 -25.75
CA SER A 317 9.26 -7.65 -25.47
C SER A 317 9.47 -8.42 -24.16
N ILE A 318 8.79 -7.97 -23.11
CA ILE A 318 8.87 -8.56 -21.76
C ILE A 318 8.44 -10.03 -21.80
N LEU A 319 7.27 -10.29 -22.38
CA LEU A 319 6.73 -11.65 -22.50
C LEU A 319 7.68 -12.56 -23.30
N THR A 320 8.24 -12.07 -24.41
CA THR A 320 9.16 -12.86 -25.24
C THR A 320 10.47 -13.20 -24.52
N LYS A 321 11.01 -12.29 -23.71
CA LYS A 321 12.25 -12.50 -22.94
C LYS A 321 12.05 -13.48 -21.79
N GLU A 322 10.94 -13.31 -21.06
CA GLU A 322 10.71 -13.99 -19.80
C GLU A 322 10.15 -15.40 -19.99
N LEU A 323 9.15 -15.55 -20.87
CA LEU A 323 8.44 -16.81 -21.04
C LEU A 323 9.32 -17.90 -21.67
N LYS A 324 10.35 -17.54 -22.44
CA LYS A 324 11.33 -18.51 -22.97
C LYS A 324 12.08 -19.26 -21.85
N ASN A 325 12.24 -18.64 -20.69
CA ASN A 325 13.06 -19.16 -19.59
C ASN A 325 12.23 -19.79 -18.47
N LEU A 326 10.89 -19.83 -18.60
CA LEU A 326 9.99 -20.23 -17.54
C LEU A 326 9.17 -21.45 -17.96
N SER A 327 9.29 -22.54 -17.20
CA SER A 327 8.41 -23.70 -17.31
C SER A 327 7.26 -23.57 -16.30
N ALA A 328 6.05 -23.28 -16.80
CA ALA A 328 4.85 -23.27 -15.98
C ALA A 328 3.72 -24.04 -16.68
N ALA A 329 2.86 -24.67 -15.88
CA ALA A 329 1.71 -25.42 -16.40
C ALA A 329 0.59 -24.47 -16.88
N THR A 330 0.49 -23.28 -16.29
CA THR A 330 -0.52 -22.29 -16.63
C THR A 330 0.06 -20.88 -16.46
N PHE A 331 -0.11 -20.06 -17.49
CA PHE A 331 0.28 -18.65 -17.46
C PHE A 331 -0.95 -17.78 -17.23
N LEU A 332 -0.96 -17.03 -16.13
CA LEU A 332 -1.92 -15.99 -15.83
C LEU A 332 -1.30 -14.63 -16.16
N PHE A 333 -2.02 -13.84 -16.94
CA PHE A 333 -1.65 -12.49 -17.29
C PHE A 333 -2.78 -11.54 -16.93
N ILE A 334 -2.46 -10.36 -16.39
CA ILE A 334 -3.46 -9.35 -16.03
C ILE A 334 -3.05 -8.01 -16.67
N THR A 335 -3.95 -7.43 -17.45
CA THR A 335 -3.77 -6.13 -18.13
C THR A 335 -5.08 -5.36 -18.13
N SER A 336 -5.05 -4.07 -18.47
CA SER A 336 -6.25 -3.26 -18.68
C SER A 336 -6.66 -3.15 -20.13
N ASN A 337 -5.75 -3.43 -21.07
CA ASN A 337 -6.04 -3.37 -22.50
C ASN A 337 -5.45 -4.60 -23.20
N PHE A 338 -6.30 -5.34 -23.91
CA PHE A 338 -5.87 -6.47 -24.72
C PHE A 338 -5.59 -6.05 -26.16
N SER A 339 -4.32 -5.82 -26.49
CA SER A 339 -3.88 -5.41 -27.83
C SER A 339 -3.83 -6.57 -28.83
N GLU A 340 -3.92 -6.24 -30.13
CA GLU A 340 -3.74 -7.23 -31.20
C GLU A 340 -2.37 -7.89 -31.15
N GLU A 341 -1.31 -7.15 -30.80
CA GLU A 341 0.05 -7.67 -30.64
C GLU A 341 0.13 -8.79 -29.60
N MET A 342 -0.60 -8.64 -28.48
CA MET A 342 -0.69 -9.70 -27.48
C MET A 342 -1.47 -10.89 -28.01
N SER A 343 -2.57 -10.67 -28.72
CA SER A 343 -3.32 -11.76 -29.34
C SER A 343 -2.44 -12.56 -30.33
N HIS A 344 -1.62 -11.86 -31.11
CA HIS A 344 -0.67 -12.44 -32.04
C HIS A 344 0.47 -13.18 -31.30
N PHE A 345 0.98 -12.64 -30.20
CA PHE A 345 1.99 -13.28 -29.36
C PHE A 345 1.49 -14.63 -28.81
N PHE A 346 0.30 -14.65 -28.20
CA PHE A 346 -0.26 -15.87 -27.61
C PHE A 346 -0.70 -16.90 -28.67
N THR A 347 -1.08 -16.46 -29.88
CA THR A 347 -1.46 -17.36 -30.97
C THR A 347 -0.26 -17.92 -31.75
N LYS A 348 0.89 -17.22 -31.82
CA LYS A 348 2.12 -17.72 -32.45
C LYS A 348 3.14 -18.32 -31.48
N GLY A 349 3.10 -17.97 -30.19
CA GLY A 349 4.01 -18.46 -29.14
C GLY A 349 3.75 -19.90 -28.69
N THR A 350 3.05 -20.69 -29.51
CA THR A 350 2.48 -22.01 -29.19
C THR A 350 3.51 -23.10 -28.89
N SER A 351 4.79 -22.90 -29.23
CA SER A 351 5.85 -23.84 -28.86
C SER A 351 6.28 -23.74 -27.39
N VAL A 352 6.05 -22.60 -26.72
CA VAL A 352 6.54 -22.33 -25.36
C VAL A 352 5.41 -22.34 -24.33
N MET A 353 4.19 -21.97 -24.73
CA MET A 353 3.03 -21.91 -23.83
C MET A 353 1.91 -22.82 -24.31
N ARG A 354 1.62 -23.87 -23.53
CA ARG A 354 0.50 -24.79 -23.80
C ARG A 354 -0.85 -24.26 -23.30
N GLY A 355 -0.85 -23.17 -22.53
CA GLY A 355 -2.06 -22.54 -22.01
C GLY A 355 -1.84 -21.21 -21.28
N ALA A 356 -2.47 -20.15 -21.79
CA ALA A 356 -2.52 -18.84 -21.14
C ALA A 356 -3.96 -18.39 -20.81
N ILE A 357 -4.10 -17.65 -19.71
CA ILE A 357 -5.33 -16.92 -19.36
C ILE A 357 -4.94 -15.45 -19.20
N CYS A 358 -5.68 -14.58 -19.88
CA CYS A 358 -5.50 -13.14 -19.80
C CYS A 358 -6.76 -12.53 -19.16
N PHE A 359 -6.60 -11.95 -17.98
CA PHE A 359 -7.62 -11.11 -17.37
C PHE A 359 -7.46 -9.69 -17.87
N VAL A 360 -8.51 -9.15 -18.47
CA VAL A 360 -8.58 -7.76 -18.93
C VAL A 360 -9.46 -6.99 -17.97
N VAL A 361 -8.87 -6.09 -17.22
CA VAL A 361 -9.57 -5.35 -16.17
C VAL A 361 -10.34 -4.19 -16.78
N THR A 362 -11.67 -4.28 -16.73
CA THR A 362 -12.58 -3.27 -17.30
C THR A 362 -13.35 -2.53 -16.20
N GLU A 363 -13.84 -1.35 -16.51
CA GLU A 363 -14.79 -0.65 -15.63
C GLU A 363 -16.17 -1.31 -15.67
N GLY A 364 -16.91 -1.21 -14.56
CA GLY A 364 -18.28 -1.72 -14.44
C GLY A 364 -18.39 -3.19 -14.03
N ASN A 365 -19.57 -3.77 -14.26
CA ASN A 365 -19.95 -5.12 -13.82
C ASN A 365 -20.04 -6.11 -14.99
N VAL A 366 -19.22 -5.89 -16.03
CA VAL A 366 -19.26 -6.67 -17.27
C VAL A 366 -18.28 -7.82 -17.20
N ILE A 367 -18.74 -9.01 -17.58
CA ILE A 367 -17.89 -10.18 -17.84
C ILE A 367 -18.06 -10.55 -19.30
N THR A 368 -16.99 -10.47 -20.09
CA THR A 368 -16.98 -11.01 -21.46
C THR A 368 -15.82 -11.97 -21.63
N LYS A 369 -16.04 -13.04 -22.39
CA LYS A 369 -15.05 -14.08 -22.65
C LYS A 369 -14.76 -14.16 -24.13
N ARG A 370 -13.49 -14.34 -24.47
CA ARG A 370 -13.04 -14.70 -25.81
C ARG A 370 -12.07 -15.86 -25.70
N ASN A 371 -12.45 -16.98 -26.31
CA ASN A 371 -11.62 -18.17 -26.35
C ASN A 371 -10.82 -18.16 -27.66
N TYR A 372 -9.50 -18.29 -27.55
CA TYR A 372 -8.56 -18.53 -28.63
C TYR A 372 -7.92 -19.92 -28.42
N PRO A 373 -7.31 -20.54 -29.44
CA PRO A 373 -6.85 -21.93 -29.37
C PRO A 373 -5.97 -22.29 -28.16
N ASN A 374 -5.15 -21.36 -27.66
CA ASN A 374 -4.28 -21.55 -26.48
C ASN A 374 -4.38 -20.40 -25.46
N LEU A 375 -5.39 -19.54 -25.58
CA LEU A 375 -5.57 -18.35 -24.76
C LEU A 375 -7.04 -18.14 -24.41
N LYS A 376 -7.34 -18.04 -23.12
CA LYS A 376 -8.65 -17.60 -22.64
C LYS A 376 -8.56 -16.15 -22.19
N VAL A 377 -9.26 -15.25 -22.87
CA VAL A 377 -9.35 -13.83 -22.50
C VAL A 377 -10.64 -13.61 -21.74
N ILE A 378 -10.53 -13.07 -20.52
CA ILE A 378 -11.67 -12.80 -19.64
C ILE A 378 -11.62 -11.32 -19.27
N HIS A 379 -12.55 -10.54 -19.79
CA HIS A 379 -12.79 -9.20 -19.29
C HIS A 379 -13.53 -9.29 -17.97
N ILE A 380 -13.00 -8.66 -16.93
CA ILE A 380 -13.56 -8.74 -15.58
C ILE A 380 -13.56 -7.37 -14.91
N GLY A 381 -14.73 -6.99 -14.44
CA GLY A 381 -14.93 -5.80 -13.62
C GLY A 381 -14.58 -6.01 -12.15
N ARG A 382 -14.25 -4.92 -11.45
CA ARG A 382 -13.86 -4.91 -10.02
C ARG A 382 -14.88 -5.64 -9.13
N GLU A 383 -16.17 -5.43 -9.35
CA GLU A 383 -17.25 -6.06 -8.55
C GLU A 383 -17.33 -7.58 -8.73
N GLN A 384 -16.75 -8.10 -9.82
CA GLN A 384 -16.80 -9.51 -10.19
C GLN A 384 -15.50 -10.25 -9.88
N PHE A 385 -14.50 -9.59 -9.28
CA PHE A 385 -13.23 -10.23 -8.93
C PHE A 385 -13.42 -11.52 -8.14
N GLN A 386 -14.40 -11.57 -7.22
CA GLN A 386 -14.77 -12.79 -6.48
C GLN A 386 -14.99 -14.05 -7.34
N ASN A 387 -15.40 -13.88 -8.60
CA ASN A 387 -15.71 -14.96 -9.54
C ASN A 387 -14.57 -15.26 -10.53
N ALA A 388 -13.40 -14.61 -10.40
CA ALA A 388 -12.28 -14.73 -11.36
C ALA A 388 -11.90 -16.18 -11.70
N PHE A 389 -11.70 -17.05 -10.70
CA PHE A 389 -11.40 -18.47 -10.93
C PHE A 389 -12.58 -19.22 -11.53
N THR A 390 -13.82 -18.95 -11.07
CA THR A 390 -15.01 -19.63 -11.59
C THR A 390 -15.26 -19.33 -13.06
N GLU A 391 -14.94 -18.11 -13.52
CA GLU A 391 -15.07 -17.75 -14.92
C GLU A 391 -14.03 -18.42 -15.83
N VAL A 392 -12.86 -18.78 -15.28
CA VAL A 392 -11.85 -19.57 -15.98
C VAL A 392 -12.33 -20.99 -16.21
N VAL A 393 -12.96 -21.63 -15.22
CA VAL A 393 -13.39 -23.04 -15.28
C VAL A 393 -14.66 -23.23 -16.12
N LYS A 394 -15.56 -22.24 -16.14
CA LYS A 394 -16.76 -22.29 -17.00
C LYS A 394 -16.38 -22.45 -18.48
N PRO A 395 -17.02 -23.36 -19.23
CA PRO A 395 -16.72 -23.60 -20.65
C PRO A 395 -16.80 -22.34 -21.50
#